data_AF-A0A972RZ18-F1
#
_entry.id   AF-A0A972RZ18-F1
#
_cell.length_a   1.000
_cell.length_b   1.000
_cell.length_c   1.000
_cell.angle_alpha   90.00
_cell.angle_beta   90.00
_cell.angle_gamma   90.00
#
_symmetry.space_group_name_H-M   'P 1'
#
loop_
_entity.id
_entity.type
_entity.pdbx_description
1 polymer ?
#
loop_
_entity_poly.entity_id
_entity_poly.type
_entity_poly.pdbx_seq_one_letter_code
_entity_poly.pdbx_strand_id
1 'polypeptide(L)'
;MHVDIDKSELDKVVKTNLAIHADAKDFLNKINLEELTSLKISDWRKQINDWKELHCFEKETKEFSTKNALNTINKVTEENLDKYIIVTDV
;
A
#
# COMPACT_ATOMS: atom_id res chain seq x y z
N MET A 1 -11.56 8.82 5.67
CA MET A 1 -10.69 9.56 6.59
C MET A 1 -9.42 9.87 5.83
N HIS A 2 -8.96 11.12 5.88
CA HIS A 2 -7.72 11.57 5.25
C HIS A 2 -6.89 12.27 6.31
N VAL A 3 -5.66 11.82 6.47
CA VAL A 3 -4.67 12.41 7.37
C VAL A 3 -3.56 12.96 6.49
N ASP A 4 -3.32 14.27 6.57
CA ASP A 4 -2.31 14.94 5.78
C ASP A 4 -1.59 16.01 6.60
N ILE A 5 -0.29 16.16 6.38
CA ILE A 5 0.50 17.21 7.02
C ILE A 5 0.37 18.53 6.27
N ASP A 6 0.03 18.50 4.98
CA ASP A 6 -0.27 19.71 4.22
C ASP A 6 -1.78 19.95 4.22
N LYS A 7 -2.19 21.02 4.89
CA LYS A 7 -3.59 21.45 4.95
C LYS A 7 -4.21 21.68 3.58
N SER A 8 -3.43 22.08 2.58
CA SER A 8 -3.94 22.38 1.24
C SER A 8 -4.36 21.15 0.44
N GLU A 9 -3.89 19.95 0.82
CA GLU A 9 -4.28 18.69 0.18
C GLU A 9 -5.60 18.13 0.74
N LEU A 10 -6.04 18.58 1.91
CA LEU A 10 -7.29 18.14 2.53
C LEU A 10 -8.51 18.62 1.72
N ASP A 11 -9.42 17.70 1.42
CA ASP A 11 -10.65 17.92 0.64
C ASP A 11 -10.43 18.53 -0.76
N LYS A 12 -9.20 18.51 -1.27
CA LYS A 12 -8.82 19.12 -2.55
C LYS A 12 -9.41 18.40 -3.76
N VAL A 13 -9.34 17.05 -3.76
CA VAL A 13 -9.80 16.21 -4.87
C VAL A 13 -11.07 15.44 -4.51
N VAL A 14 -11.11 14.88 -3.30
CA VAL A 14 -12.24 14.09 -2.79
C VAL A 14 -12.65 14.68 -1.45
N LYS A 15 -13.94 14.97 -1.28
CA LYS A 15 -14.48 15.41 0.01
C LYS A 15 -14.48 14.27 1.01
N THR A 16 -13.96 14.53 2.21
CA THR A 16 -13.79 13.52 3.25
C THR A 16 -14.72 13.79 4.42
N ASN A 17 -15.12 12.73 5.13
CA ASN A 17 -15.91 12.87 6.36
C ASN A 17 -15.06 13.29 7.57
N LEU A 18 -13.76 13.02 7.51
CA LEU A 18 -12.77 13.30 8.55
C LEU A 18 -11.48 13.72 7.85
N ALA A 19 -11.24 15.04 7.80
CA ALA A 19 -10.02 15.66 7.31
C ALA A 19 -9.14 16.04 8.51
N ILE A 20 -8.02 15.35 8.67
CA ILE A 20 -7.16 15.46 9.85
C ILE A 20 -5.83 16.06 9.41
N HIS A 21 -5.57 17.29 9.85
CA HIS A 21 -4.31 17.97 9.60
C HIS A 21 -3.27 17.55 10.66
N ALA A 22 -2.40 16.59 10.33
CA ALA A 22 -1.40 16.05 11.23
C ALA A 22 -0.30 15.31 10.47
N ASP A 23 0.88 15.18 11.08
CA ASP A 23 1.83 14.14 10.69
C ASP A 23 1.19 12.76 10.89
N ALA A 24 1.24 11.91 9.85
CA ALA A 24 0.56 10.62 9.86
C ALA A 24 1.14 9.65 10.90
N LYS A 25 2.45 9.69 11.15
CA LYS A 25 3.10 8.83 12.15
C LYS A 25 2.69 9.25 13.55
N ASP A 26 2.72 10.55 13.84
CA ASP A 26 2.28 11.08 15.13
C ASP A 26 0.79 10.84 15.37
N PHE A 27 -0.03 10.96 14.32
CA PHE A 27 -1.45 10.65 14.40
C PHE A 27 -1.68 9.17 14.74
N LEU A 28 -1.02 8.24 14.05
CA LEU A 28 -1.13 6.81 14.33
C LEU A 28 -0.68 6.46 15.75
N ASN A 29 0.36 7.11 16.28
CA ASN A 29 0.81 6.91 17.66
C ASN A 29 -0.20 7.44 18.69
N LYS A 30 -1.00 8.44 18.33
CA LYS A 30 -2.03 9.04 19.19
C LYS A 30 -3.36 8.32 19.10
N ILE A 31 -3.61 7.57 18.02
CA ILE A 31 -4.77 6.68 17.95
C ILE A 31 -4.58 5.61 19.03
N ASN A 32 -5.48 5.59 19.99
CA ASN A 32 -5.49 4.55 21.00
C ASN A 32 -5.92 3.22 20.37
N LEU A 33 -4.95 2.40 19.99
CA LEU A 33 -5.21 1.09 19.38
C LEU A 33 -6.01 0.17 20.30
N GLU A 34 -5.96 0.38 21.62
CA GLU A 34 -6.72 -0.39 22.61
C GLU A 34 -8.23 -0.07 22.58
N GLU A 35 -8.61 1.11 22.08
CA GLU A 35 -10.01 1.50 21.89
C GLU A 35 -10.59 1.02 20.54
N LEU A 36 -9.76 0.43 19.67
CA LEU A 36 -10.21 -0.12 18.41
C LEU A 36 -10.88 -1.48 18.61
N THR A 37 -12.18 -1.53 18.32
CA THR A 37 -12.93 -2.79 18.32
C THR A 37 -12.51 -3.68 17.15
N SER A 38 -12.06 -4.90 17.45
CA SER A 38 -11.81 -5.91 16.43
C SER A 38 -13.10 -6.31 15.71
N LEU A 39 -13.09 -6.25 14.38
CA LEU A 39 -14.23 -6.60 13.54
C LEU A 39 -14.06 -7.99 12.93
N LYS A 40 -15.14 -8.78 12.91
CA LYS A 40 -15.19 -10.03 12.14
C LYS A 40 -15.37 -9.72 10.66
N ILE A 41 -14.27 -9.73 9.91
CA ILE A 41 -14.21 -9.31 8.49
C ILE A 41 -13.89 -10.48 7.54
N SER A 42 -14.32 -11.70 7.85
CA SER A 42 -14.00 -12.90 7.04
C SER A 42 -14.45 -12.77 5.59
N ASP A 43 -15.66 -12.25 5.37
CA ASP A 43 -16.24 -12.14 4.02
C ASP A 43 -15.51 -11.09 3.19
N TRP A 44 -15.17 -9.96 3.82
CA TRP A 44 -14.34 -8.93 3.21
C TRP A 44 -12.95 -9.46 2.86
N ARG A 45 -12.32 -10.20 3.78
CA ARG A 45 -11.01 -10.82 3.52
C ARG A 45 -11.08 -11.83 2.37
N LYS A 46 -12.15 -12.62 2.30
CA LYS A 46 -12.38 -13.56 1.20
C LYS A 46 -12.46 -12.81 -0.13
N GLN A 47 -13.29 -11.78 -0.22
CA GLN A 47 -13.42 -10.96 -1.44
C GLN A 47 -12.09 -10.36 -1.89
N ILE A 48 -11.29 -9.81 -0.96
CA ILE A 48 -9.97 -9.27 -1.29
C ILE A 48 -9.02 -10.36 -1.82
N ASN A 49 -9.06 -11.56 -1.24
CA ASN A 49 -8.22 -12.68 -1.70
C ASN A 49 -8.67 -13.17 -3.08
N ASP A 50 -9.98 -13.31 -3.31
CA ASP A 50 -10.54 -13.70 -4.60
C ASP A 50 -10.09 -12.70 -5.70
N TRP A 51 -10.09 -11.39 -5.41
CA TRP A 51 -9.59 -10.38 -6.35
C TRP A 51 -8.08 -10.45 -6.59
N LYS A 52 -7.27 -10.73 -5.55
CA LYS A 52 -5.82 -10.91 -5.70
C LYS A 52 -5.48 -12.09 -6.61
N GLU A 53 -6.26 -13.16 -6.53
CA GLU A 53 -6.10 -14.34 -7.37
C GLU A 53 -6.58 -14.08 -8.80
N LEU A 54 -7.78 -13.52 -8.97
CA LEU A 54 -8.40 -13.29 -10.27
C LEU A 54 -7.70 -12.21 -11.11
N HIS A 55 -7.12 -11.20 -10.45
CA HIS A 55 -6.49 -10.05 -11.10
C HIS A 55 -5.01 -9.94 -10.75
N CYS A 56 -4.32 -11.08 -10.67
CA CYS A 56 -2.89 -11.09 -10.41
C CYS A 56 -2.10 -10.45 -11.57
N PHE A 57 -1.08 -9.67 -11.22
CA PHE A 57 -0.12 -9.20 -12.22
C PHE A 57 0.78 -10.37 -12.63
N GLU A 58 0.66 -10.84 -13.88
CA GLU A 58 1.53 -11.88 -14.42
C GLU A 58 2.99 -11.41 -14.45
N LYS A 59 3.80 -11.96 -13.55
CA LYS A 59 5.21 -11.56 -13.34
C LYS A 59 6.16 -12.17 -14.36
N GLU A 60 5.80 -13.30 -14.95
CA GLU A 60 6.69 -14.07 -15.84
C GLU A 60 6.06 -14.30 -17.21
N THR A 61 6.84 -14.01 -18.26
CA THR A 61 6.53 -14.28 -19.66
C THR A 61 7.55 -15.26 -20.24
N LYS A 62 7.19 -16.04 -21.27
CA LYS A 62 8.13 -16.98 -21.90
C LYS A 62 9.29 -16.29 -22.62
N GLU A 63 9.06 -15.08 -23.11
CA GLU A 63 10.05 -14.28 -23.82
C GLU A 63 10.67 -13.23 -22.91
N PHE A 64 11.85 -12.74 -23.29
CA PHE A 64 12.49 -11.62 -22.60
C PHE A 64 11.55 -10.41 -22.58
N SER A 65 11.27 -9.89 -21.38
CA SER A 65 10.40 -8.74 -21.17
C SER A 65 10.86 -7.95 -19.96
N THR A 66 10.44 -6.68 -19.89
CA THR A 66 10.67 -5.85 -18.70
C THR A 66 10.08 -6.48 -17.44
N LYS A 67 8.97 -7.21 -17.57
CA LYS A 67 8.35 -7.94 -16.46
C LYS A 67 9.28 -9.00 -15.89
N ASN A 68 9.89 -9.80 -16.77
CA ASN A 68 10.88 -10.80 -16.38
C ASN A 68 12.11 -10.17 -15.71
N ALA A 69 12.61 -9.07 -16.28
CA ALA A 69 13.75 -8.35 -15.70
C ALA A 69 13.44 -7.83 -14.29
N LEU A 70 12.30 -7.18 -14.09
CA LEU A 70 11.85 -6.68 -12.78
C LEU A 70 11.61 -7.83 -11.79
N ASN A 71 11.04 -8.93 -12.24
CA ASN A 71 10.84 -10.11 -11.40
C ASN A 71 12.17 -10.71 -10.94
N THR A 72 13.18 -10.78 -11.82
CA THR A 72 14.52 -11.22 -11.44
C THR A 72 15.17 -10.26 -10.44
N ILE A 73 15.07 -8.94 -10.65
CA ILE A 73 15.55 -7.95 -9.67
C ILE A 73 14.86 -8.18 -8.31
N ASN A 74 13.54 -8.31 -8.30
CA ASN A 74 12.77 -8.56 -7.08
C ASN A 74 13.28 -9.81 -6.33
N LYS A 75 13.45 -10.95 -7.03
CA LYS A 75 13.98 -12.20 -6.44
C LYS A 75 15.35 -12.03 -5.79
N VAL A 76 16.22 -11.19 -6.35
CA VAL A 76 17.56 -10.93 -5.78
C VAL A 76 17.47 -10.01 -4.56
N THR A 77 16.51 -9.09 -4.53
CA THR A 77 16.39 -8.08 -3.47
C THR A 77 15.49 -8.47 -2.31
N GLU A 78 14.55 -9.41 -2.50
CA GLU A 78 13.47 -9.67 -1.54
C GLU A 78 13.94 -10.17 -0.16
N GLU A 79 15.08 -10.85 -0.12
CA GLU A 79 15.65 -11.36 1.14
C GLU A 79 16.38 -10.28 1.95
N ASN A 80 16.72 -9.14 1.36
CA ASN A 80 17.50 -8.08 1.99
C ASN A 80 17.01 -6.69 1.59
N LEU A 81 15.70 -6.43 1.74
CA LEU A 81 15.05 -5.21 1.27
C LEU A 81 15.66 -3.92 1.85
N ASP A 82 16.27 -3.99 3.03
CA ASP A 82 16.92 -2.87 3.72
C ASP A 82 18.27 -2.46 3.12
N LYS A 83 18.86 -3.30 2.26
CA LYS A 83 20.18 -3.06 1.65
C LYS A 83 20.12 -2.40 0.28
N TYR A 84 18.94 -2.32 -0.32
CA TYR A 84 18.78 -1.88 -1.70
C TYR A 84 17.91 -0.63 -1.78
N ILE A 85 18.30 0.31 -2.64
CA ILE A 85 17.48 1.47 -3.03
C ILE A 85 17.20 1.33 -4.52
N ILE A 86 15.92 1.31 -4.90
CA ILE A 86 15.48 1.25 -6.29
C ILE A 86 15.18 2.69 -6.75
N VAL A 87 15.82 3.11 -7.84
CA VAL A 87 15.60 4.40 -8.48
C VAL A 87 15.17 4.14 -9.92
N THR A 88 14.17 4.89 -10.39
CA THR A 88 13.62 4.79 -11.75
C THR A 88 13.68 6.14 -12.44
N ASP A 89 13.87 6.13 -13.76
CA ASP A 89 13.67 7.31 -14.62
C ASP A 89 12.20 7.40 -15.08
N VAL A 90 11.80 8.54 -15.69
CA VAL A 90 10.41 8.83 -16.15
C VAL A 90 10.30 8.87 -17.67
#